data_AF-A0A644X9I9-F1
#
_entry.id   AF-A0A644X9I9-F1
#
_cell.length_a   1.000
_cell.length_b   1.000
_cell.length_c   1.000
_cell.angle_alpha   90.00
_cell.angle_beta   90.00
_cell.angle_gamma   90.00
#
_symmetry.space_group_name_H-M   'P 1'
#
loop_
_entity.id
_entity.type
_entity.pdbx_description
1 polymer ?
#
loop_
_entity_poly.entity_id
_entity_poly.type
_entity_poly.pdbx_seq_one_letter_code
_entity_poly.pdbx_strand_id
1 'polypeptide(L)'
;MRDIISICTSEGDRILDFFMGSGTTHATAHKMKRKYIGIEQMSYLNSVSVPRLQKVIEGEQTGISTDVNWQGGNTFVYAELKSLNDEYIHQIQCSHDEVSLQVVLSKMKQSAYLNFKIELEKISFNNEEYSLLSLDEKKRILFEILDLNQLYLSYSEIDDLQYDISNSTKQFNRSFYDRLGGE
;
A
#
# COMPACT_ATOMS: atom_id res chain seq x y z
N MET A 1 -15.51 15.25 12.94
CA MET A 1 -15.48 14.72 11.56
C MET A 1 -16.74 15.07 10.77
N ARG A 2 -17.94 14.65 11.20
CA ARG A 2 -19.23 15.01 10.54
C ARG A 2 -19.34 16.49 10.20
N ASP A 3 -19.12 17.37 11.17
CA ASP A 3 -19.31 18.80 10.97
C ASP A 3 -18.29 19.39 9.98
N ILE A 4 -17.05 18.87 9.97
CA ILE A 4 -16.02 19.24 8.98
C ILE A 4 -16.50 18.88 7.57
N ILE A 5 -16.96 17.64 7.38
CA ILE A 5 -17.49 17.18 6.09
C ILE A 5 -18.71 18.00 5.66
N SER A 6 -19.65 18.28 6.57
CA SER A 6 -20.86 19.05 6.27
C SER A 6 -20.58 20.48 5.84
N ILE A 7 -19.59 21.14 6.45
CA ILE A 7 -19.28 22.54 6.16
C ILE A 7 -18.46 22.65 4.86
N CYS A 8 -17.62 21.67 4.55
CA CYS A 8 -16.72 21.72 3.41
C CYS A 8 -17.24 21.06 2.13
N THR A 9 -18.29 20.22 2.21
CA THR A 9 -18.73 19.38 1.08
C THR A 9 -20.24 19.18 1.02
N SER A 10 -20.74 18.95 -0.19
CA SER A 10 -22.11 18.52 -0.48
C SER A 10 -22.20 17.00 -0.70
N GLU A 11 -23.42 16.47 -0.75
CA GLU A 11 -23.66 15.08 -1.18
C GLU A 11 -23.07 14.85 -2.58
N GLY A 12 -22.41 13.70 -2.78
CA GLY A 12 -21.75 13.34 -4.04
C GLY A 12 -20.33 13.88 -4.22
N ASP A 13 -19.89 14.86 -3.43
CA ASP A 13 -18.52 15.36 -3.46
C ASP A 13 -17.49 14.30 -3.08
N ARG A 14 -16.23 14.53 -3.47
CA ARG A 14 -15.10 13.63 -3.22
C ARG A 14 -14.26 14.12 -2.04
N ILE A 15 -13.93 13.20 -1.15
CA ILE A 15 -13.02 13.43 -0.01
C ILE A 15 -11.79 12.55 -0.18
N LEU A 16 -10.60 13.12 0.05
CA LEU A 16 -9.35 12.37 0.14
C LEU A 16 -8.88 12.40 1.59
N ASP A 17 -8.59 11.23 2.13
CA ASP A 17 -7.89 11.09 3.40
C ASP A 17 -6.81 10.02 3.23
N PHE A 18 -5.55 10.48 3.18
CA PHE A 18 -4.38 9.64 2.95
C PHE A 18 -3.71 9.15 4.25
N PHE A 19 -4.35 9.39 5.40
CA PHE A 19 -4.04 8.78 6.68
C PHE A 19 -5.31 8.12 7.22
N MET A 20 -5.83 7.16 6.45
CA MET A 20 -7.13 6.54 6.70
C MET A 20 -7.29 6.02 8.14
N GLY A 21 -6.23 5.47 8.72
CA GLY A 21 -6.23 4.89 10.06
C GLY A 21 -7.34 3.87 10.17
N SER A 22 -8.18 3.99 11.19
CA SER A 22 -9.35 3.12 11.38
C SER A 22 -10.48 3.33 10.38
N GLY A 23 -10.43 4.32 9.48
CA GLY A 23 -11.46 4.61 8.49
C GLY A 23 -12.62 5.48 9.03
N THR A 24 -12.35 6.35 10.01
CA THR A 24 -13.39 7.22 10.61
C THR A 24 -13.91 8.26 9.60
N THR A 25 -13.02 8.89 8.85
CA THR A 25 -13.37 9.86 7.78
C THR A 25 -14.22 9.18 6.72
N HIS A 26 -13.78 8.03 6.21
CA HIS A 26 -14.47 7.27 5.17
C HIS A 26 -15.82 6.74 5.63
N ALA A 27 -15.93 6.18 6.83
CA ALA A 27 -17.21 5.73 7.40
C ALA A 27 -18.21 6.89 7.52
N THR A 28 -17.76 8.07 7.97
CA THR A 28 -18.59 9.26 8.09
C THR A 28 -19.02 9.77 6.70
N ALA A 29 -18.07 9.91 5.78
CA ALA A 29 -18.30 10.32 4.40
C ALA A 29 -19.29 9.38 3.69
N HIS A 30 -19.13 8.07 3.87
CA HIS A 30 -19.98 7.04 3.29
C HIS A 30 -21.44 7.20 3.74
N LYS A 31 -21.68 7.30 5.06
CA LYS A 31 -23.02 7.49 5.65
C LYS A 31 -23.66 8.80 5.22
N MET A 32 -22.82 9.82 4.97
CA MET A 32 -23.23 11.11 4.44
C MET A 32 -23.29 11.15 2.90
N LYS A 33 -23.15 10.01 2.20
CA LYS A 33 -23.25 9.91 0.74
C LYS A 33 -22.22 10.77 -0.03
N ARG A 34 -21.02 10.91 0.52
CA ARG A 34 -19.84 11.44 -0.19
C ARG A 34 -19.08 10.29 -0.84
N LYS A 35 -18.42 10.58 -1.96
CA LYS A 35 -17.41 9.68 -2.54
C LYS A 35 -16.10 9.90 -1.79
N TYR A 36 -15.27 8.88 -1.68
CA TYR A 36 -14.00 9.03 -0.96
C TYR A 36 -12.88 8.19 -1.56
N ILE A 37 -11.66 8.63 -1.29
CA ILE A 37 -10.42 7.88 -1.51
C ILE A 37 -9.70 7.79 -0.16
N GLY A 38 -9.33 6.58 0.21
CA GLY A 38 -8.54 6.28 1.40
C GLY A 38 -7.20 5.70 1.00
N ILE A 39 -6.14 6.13 1.68
CA ILE A 39 -4.81 5.53 1.57
C ILE A 39 -4.36 5.16 2.98
N GLU A 40 -3.84 3.94 3.12
CA GLU A 40 -3.27 3.41 4.35
C GLU A 40 -2.07 2.53 4.01
N GLN A 41 -1.02 2.62 4.81
CA GLN A 41 0.23 1.86 4.65
C GLN A 41 0.43 0.85 5.78
N MET A 42 -0.31 0.97 6.88
CA MET A 42 -0.12 0.12 8.05
C MET A 42 -0.76 -1.27 7.86
N SER A 43 -0.13 -2.30 8.44
CA SER A 43 -0.55 -3.70 8.33
C SER A 43 -1.93 -4.01 8.91
N TYR A 44 -2.51 -3.11 9.72
CA TYR A 44 -3.83 -3.28 10.31
C TYR A 44 -5.00 -2.97 9.35
N LEU A 45 -4.72 -2.49 8.13
CA LEU A 45 -5.75 -2.14 7.15
C LEU A 45 -6.80 -3.24 6.96
N ASN A 46 -6.33 -4.48 6.81
CA ASN A 46 -7.18 -5.66 6.57
C ASN A 46 -7.89 -6.19 7.83
N SER A 47 -7.40 -5.86 9.03
CA SER A 47 -8.00 -6.31 10.29
C SER A 47 -8.90 -5.25 10.95
N VAL A 48 -8.74 -3.98 10.57
CA VAL A 48 -9.45 -2.85 11.21
C VAL A 48 -10.30 -2.09 10.19
N SER A 49 -9.67 -1.45 9.21
CA SER A 49 -10.32 -0.42 8.40
C SER A 49 -11.24 -1.01 7.34
N VAL A 50 -10.80 -2.07 6.65
CA VAL A 50 -11.62 -2.82 5.68
C VAL A 50 -12.83 -3.47 6.38
N PRO A 51 -12.69 -4.25 7.47
CA PRO A 51 -13.84 -4.80 8.20
C PRO A 51 -14.79 -3.74 8.73
N ARG A 52 -14.28 -2.58 9.16
CA ARG A 52 -15.13 -1.46 9.58
C ARG A 52 -15.99 -0.96 8.41
N LEU A 53 -15.41 -0.71 7.25
CA LEU A 53 -16.17 -0.23 6.09
C LEU A 53 -17.17 -1.29 5.57
N GLN A 54 -16.86 -2.57 5.69
CA GLN A 54 -17.83 -3.64 5.42
C GLN A 54 -19.03 -3.55 6.36
N LYS A 55 -18.83 -3.36 7.67
CA LYS A 55 -19.91 -3.11 8.63
C LYS A 55 -20.72 -1.86 8.33
N VAL A 56 -20.08 -0.80 7.83
CA VAL A 56 -20.79 0.40 7.35
C VAL A 56 -21.73 0.05 6.21
N ILE A 57 -21.26 -0.71 5.22
CA ILE A 57 -22.10 -1.18 4.10
C ILE A 57 -23.23 -2.08 4.58
N GLU A 58 -22.98 -2.94 5.58
CA GLU A 58 -23.98 -3.81 6.20
C GLU A 58 -25.01 -3.04 7.05
N GLY A 59 -24.84 -1.73 7.23
CA GLY A 59 -25.81 -0.89 7.95
C GLY A 59 -25.60 -0.86 9.46
N GLU A 60 -24.36 -0.94 9.95
CA GLU A 60 -24.06 -0.78 11.38
C GLU A 60 -24.70 0.51 11.95
N GLN A 61 -25.12 0.44 13.22
CA GLN A 61 -25.78 1.54 13.92
C GLN A 61 -24.82 2.26 14.90
N THR A 62 -23.59 2.51 14.47
CA THR A 62 -22.55 3.19 15.27
C THR A 62 -22.19 4.56 14.69
N GLY A 63 -21.65 5.45 15.52
CA GLY A 63 -21.27 6.81 15.10
C GLY A 63 -22.49 7.63 14.68
N ILE A 64 -22.45 8.21 13.48
CA ILE A 64 -23.52 9.09 12.99
C ILE A 64 -24.73 8.34 12.37
N SER A 65 -24.77 7.01 12.42
CA SER A 65 -25.79 6.22 11.72
C SER A 65 -27.21 6.64 12.09
N THR A 66 -27.51 6.82 13.39
CA THR A 66 -28.84 7.24 13.85
C THR A 66 -29.16 8.66 13.38
N ASP A 67 -28.20 9.58 13.44
CA ASP A 67 -28.38 10.99 13.05
C ASP A 67 -28.77 11.15 11.57
N VAL A 68 -28.24 10.28 10.71
CA VAL A 68 -28.49 10.31 9.26
C VAL A 68 -29.45 9.22 8.77
N ASN A 69 -30.08 8.48 9.70
CA ASN A 69 -30.94 7.34 9.40
C ASN A 69 -30.27 6.33 8.43
N TRP A 70 -29.01 5.98 8.69
CA TRP A 70 -28.23 5.08 7.84
C TRP A 70 -28.75 3.65 7.92
N GLN A 71 -28.98 3.02 6.76
CA GLN A 71 -29.52 1.66 6.63
C GLN A 71 -28.56 0.69 5.92
N GLY A 72 -27.34 1.13 5.61
CA GLY A 72 -26.38 0.36 4.80
C GLY A 72 -26.52 0.63 3.30
N GLY A 73 -25.75 -0.13 2.52
CA GLY A 73 -25.68 -0.05 1.06
C GLY A 73 -24.38 0.59 0.53
N ASN A 74 -24.38 0.86 -0.78
CA ASN A 74 -23.21 1.29 -1.56
C ASN A 74 -22.03 0.30 -1.48
N THR A 75 -20.91 0.66 -2.12
CA THR A 75 -19.72 -0.17 -2.18
C THR A 75 -18.47 0.70 -2.06
N PHE A 76 -17.33 0.07 -1.79
CA PHE A 76 -16.02 0.64 -2.02
C PHE A 76 -15.19 -0.34 -2.84
N VAL A 77 -14.17 0.17 -3.54
CA VAL A 77 -13.18 -0.64 -4.24
C VAL A 77 -11.93 -0.68 -3.38
N TYR A 78 -11.38 -1.88 -3.21
CA TYR A 78 -10.10 -2.11 -2.56
C TYR A 78 -9.05 -2.47 -3.61
N ALA A 79 -7.88 -1.85 -3.53
CA ALA A 79 -6.75 -2.13 -4.40
C ALA A 79 -5.45 -1.91 -3.63
N GLU A 80 -4.41 -2.66 -4.01
CA GLU A 80 -3.07 -2.55 -3.46
C GLU A 80 -2.08 -2.24 -4.59
N LEU A 81 -0.96 -1.60 -4.24
CA LEU A 81 0.15 -1.41 -5.17
C LEU A 81 0.88 -2.74 -5.36
N LYS A 82 1.31 -3.04 -6.59
CA LYS A 82 2.14 -4.21 -6.87
C LYS A 82 3.58 -3.90 -6.41
N SER A 83 3.98 -4.49 -5.29
CA SER A 83 5.33 -4.33 -4.73
C SER A 83 6.40 -4.88 -5.67
N LEU A 84 7.50 -4.13 -5.74
CA LEU A 84 8.80 -4.51 -6.30
C LEU A 84 9.80 -4.49 -5.14
N ASN A 85 10.61 -3.44 -4.99
CA ASN A 85 11.59 -3.34 -3.91
C ASN A 85 10.98 -3.22 -2.51
N ASP A 86 9.74 -2.76 -2.41
CA ASP A 86 8.98 -2.68 -1.15
C ASP A 86 8.92 -4.04 -0.42
N GLU A 87 8.84 -5.14 -1.17
CA GLU A 87 8.84 -6.48 -0.60
C GLU A 87 10.17 -6.79 0.12
N TYR A 88 11.31 -6.38 -0.45
CA TYR A 88 12.61 -6.55 0.18
C TYR A 88 12.75 -5.66 1.43
N ILE A 89 12.23 -4.44 1.41
CA ILE A 89 12.22 -3.57 2.60
C ILE A 89 11.51 -4.27 3.76
N HIS A 90 10.33 -4.84 3.51
CA HIS A 90 9.58 -5.56 4.52
C HIS A 90 10.34 -6.81 5.02
N GLN A 91 10.96 -7.58 4.10
CA GLN A 91 11.76 -8.75 4.46
C GLN A 91 13.01 -8.38 5.30
N ILE A 92 13.70 -7.28 4.96
CA ILE A 92 14.85 -6.75 5.72
C ILE A 92 14.41 -6.38 7.15
N GLN A 93 13.30 -5.65 7.29
CA GLN A 93 12.78 -5.22 8.58
C GLN A 93 12.39 -6.41 9.46
N CYS A 94 11.71 -7.41 8.88
CA CYS A 94 11.28 -8.63 9.57
C CYS A 94 12.37 -9.68 9.80
N SER A 95 13.60 -9.48 9.32
CA SER A 95 14.71 -10.41 9.56
C SER A 95 15.23 -10.24 10.99
N HIS A 96 15.30 -11.32 11.78
CA HIS A 96 15.70 -11.23 13.20
C HIS A 96 17.13 -11.73 13.45
N ASP A 97 17.76 -12.31 12.43
CA ASP A 97 19.08 -12.93 12.52
C ASP A 97 19.84 -12.78 11.18
N GLU A 98 21.12 -13.14 11.19
CA GLU A 98 21.95 -13.02 9.98
C GLU A 98 21.57 -14.01 8.88
N VAL A 99 21.03 -15.18 9.24
CA VAL A 99 20.67 -16.23 8.29
C VAL A 99 19.47 -15.77 7.45
N SER A 100 18.44 -15.25 8.09
CA SER A 100 17.28 -14.65 7.43
C SER A 100 17.70 -13.47 6.56
N LEU A 101 18.58 -12.59 7.05
CA LEU A 101 19.09 -11.47 6.26
C LEU A 101 19.92 -11.91 5.03
N GLN A 102 20.71 -12.99 5.16
CA GLN A 102 21.45 -13.60 4.04
C GLN A 102 20.52 -14.11 2.94
N VAL A 103 19.39 -14.72 3.31
CA VAL A 103 18.38 -15.17 2.35
C VAL A 103 17.82 -13.97 1.59
N VAL A 104 17.52 -12.87 2.27
CA VAL A 104 17.01 -11.65 1.63
C VAL A 104 18.05 -11.05 0.67
N LEU A 105 19.31 -10.93 1.09
CA LEU A 105 20.39 -10.44 0.22
C LEU A 105 20.54 -11.31 -1.04
N SER A 106 20.45 -12.63 -0.88
CA SER A 106 20.57 -13.56 -2.01
C SER A 106 19.47 -13.37 -3.05
N LYS A 107 18.22 -13.12 -2.60
CA LYS A 107 17.11 -12.76 -3.48
C LYS A 107 17.33 -11.41 -4.15
N MET A 108 17.76 -10.39 -3.37
CA MET A 108 18.02 -9.06 -3.90
C MET A 108 19.05 -9.07 -5.04
N LYS A 109 20.13 -9.86 -4.90
CA LYS A 109 21.15 -10.00 -5.95
C LYS A 109 20.63 -10.58 -7.26
N GLN A 110 19.52 -11.32 -7.24
CA GLN A 110 18.93 -11.95 -8.42
C GLN A 110 17.90 -11.05 -9.10
N SER A 111 17.11 -10.30 -8.32
CA SER A 111 15.88 -9.69 -8.81
C SER A 111 15.55 -8.31 -8.26
N ALA A 112 16.37 -7.70 -7.40
CA ALA A 112 16.11 -6.33 -6.92
C ALA A 112 16.59 -5.27 -7.90
N TYR A 113 15.88 -4.14 -7.92
CA TYR A 113 16.35 -2.94 -8.61
C TYR A 113 17.27 -2.17 -7.66
N LEU A 114 18.53 -2.03 -8.03
CA LEU A 114 19.57 -1.50 -7.16
C LEU A 114 20.03 -0.13 -7.64
N ASN A 115 20.32 0.75 -6.69
CA ASN A 115 20.91 2.04 -6.99
C ASN A 115 22.35 1.82 -7.48
N PHE A 116 22.56 1.98 -8.79
CA PHE A 116 23.83 1.79 -9.50
C PHE A 116 25.01 2.60 -8.94
N LYS A 117 24.76 3.58 -8.08
CA LYS A 117 25.79 4.36 -7.38
C LYS A 117 26.49 3.59 -6.26
N ILE A 118 25.92 2.48 -5.81
CA ILE A 118 26.49 1.66 -4.74
C ILE A 118 27.07 0.37 -5.34
N GLU A 119 28.38 0.21 -5.20
CA GLU A 119 29.08 -0.99 -5.66
C GLU A 119 28.63 -2.21 -4.85
N LEU A 120 27.83 -3.08 -5.47
CA LEU A 120 27.38 -4.36 -4.91
C LEU A 120 28.51 -5.24 -4.39
N GLU A 121 29.70 -5.11 -4.97
CA GLU A 121 30.91 -5.86 -4.59
C GLU A 121 31.35 -5.55 -3.15
N LYS A 122 31.04 -4.35 -2.64
CA LYS A 122 31.34 -3.97 -1.25
C LYS A 122 30.40 -4.62 -0.23
N ILE A 123 29.27 -5.18 -0.66
CA ILE A 123 28.19 -5.71 0.19
C ILE A 123 28.04 -7.22 -0.04
N SER A 124 29.14 -7.92 0.21
CA SER A 124 29.17 -9.37 0.28
C SER A 124 29.47 -9.79 1.71
N PHE A 125 28.86 -10.87 2.20
CA PHE A 125 29.28 -11.50 3.46
C PHE A 125 30.75 -12.01 3.39
N ASN A 126 31.35 -12.02 2.19
CA ASN A 126 32.77 -12.27 2.00
C ASN A 126 33.64 -11.01 2.20
N ASN A 127 33.04 -9.82 2.38
CA ASN A 127 33.76 -8.62 2.77
C ASN A 127 33.91 -8.61 4.30
N GLU A 128 35.16 -8.65 4.78
CA GLU A 128 35.48 -8.65 6.20
C GLU A 128 34.88 -7.46 6.94
N GLU A 129 34.85 -6.27 6.31
CA GLU A 129 34.27 -5.07 6.92
C GLU A 129 32.75 -5.19 7.10
N TYR A 130 32.05 -5.77 6.13
CA TYR A 130 30.59 -5.96 6.21
C TYR A 130 30.21 -7.02 7.24
N SER A 131 31.01 -8.09 7.34
CA SER A 131 30.75 -9.19 8.27
C SER A 131 30.86 -8.77 9.75
N LEU A 132 31.69 -7.76 10.04
CA LEU A 132 31.87 -7.20 11.40
C LEU A 132 30.74 -6.27 11.85
N LEU A 133 29.87 -5.83 10.94
CA LEU A 133 28.76 -4.93 11.27
C LEU A 133 27.69 -5.62 12.11
N SER A 134 26.98 -4.83 12.92
CA SER A 134 25.78 -5.27 13.62
C SER A 134 24.64 -5.59 12.64
N LEU A 135 23.66 -6.38 13.09
CA LEU A 135 22.50 -6.71 12.26
C LEU A 135 21.76 -5.46 11.77
N ASP A 136 21.61 -4.43 12.61
CA ASP A 136 20.92 -3.20 12.25
C ASP A 136 21.70 -2.38 11.21
N GLU A 137 23.02 -2.34 11.31
CA GLU A 137 23.89 -1.72 10.30
C GLU A 137 23.81 -2.47 8.96
N LYS A 138 23.86 -3.82 9.00
CA LYS A 138 23.67 -4.66 7.81
C LYS A 138 22.31 -4.38 7.15
N LYS A 139 21.22 -4.35 7.93
CA LYS A 139 19.87 -4.01 7.44
C LYS A 139 19.82 -2.62 6.79
N ARG A 140 20.44 -1.62 7.42
CA ARG A 140 20.49 -0.25 6.91
C ARG A 140 21.19 -0.18 5.55
N ILE A 141 22.33 -0.86 5.41
CA ILE A 141 23.05 -0.93 4.13
C ILE A 141 22.18 -1.57 3.06
N LEU A 142 21.48 -2.67 3.37
CA LEU A 142 20.58 -3.32 2.41
C LEU A 142 19.39 -2.42 2.01
N PHE A 143 18.92 -1.58 2.92
CA PHE A 143 17.89 -0.59 2.59
C PHE A 143 18.44 0.50 1.64
N GLU A 144 19.65 1.02 1.91
CA GLU A 144 20.25 2.11 1.13
C GLU A 144 20.60 1.72 -0.32
N ILE A 145 20.81 0.42 -0.59
CA ILE A 145 21.08 -0.06 -1.96
C ILE A 145 19.86 -0.22 -2.84
N LEU A 146 18.66 -0.31 -2.26
CA LEU A 146 17.44 -0.44 -3.05
C LEU A 146 17.16 0.88 -3.78
N ASP A 147 16.80 0.81 -5.06
CA ASP A 147 16.25 1.96 -5.75
C ASP A 147 14.84 2.25 -5.22
N LEU A 148 14.70 3.35 -4.48
CA LEU A 148 13.42 3.80 -3.91
C LEU A 148 12.44 4.30 -4.98
N ASN A 149 12.87 4.52 -6.22
CA ASN A 149 11.94 4.80 -7.32
C ASN A 149 11.30 3.51 -7.86
N GLN A 150 11.82 2.35 -7.48
CA GLN A 150 11.37 1.02 -7.91
C GLN A 150 10.73 0.25 -6.75
N LEU A 151 10.03 0.95 -5.85
CA LEU A 151 9.28 0.32 -4.76
C LEU A 151 8.05 -0.43 -5.25
N TYR A 152 7.36 0.13 -6.24
CA TYR A 152 6.13 -0.41 -6.80
C TYR A 152 6.19 -0.35 -8.32
N LEU A 153 5.50 -1.29 -8.97
CA LEU A 153 5.44 -1.39 -10.42
C LEU A 153 4.68 -0.21 -11.03
N SER A 154 5.25 0.43 -12.06
CA SER A 154 4.56 1.46 -12.82
C SER A 154 3.45 0.87 -13.68
N TYR A 155 2.29 1.55 -13.77
CA TYR A 155 1.19 1.10 -14.62
C TYR A 155 1.59 0.97 -16.10
N SER A 156 2.52 1.80 -16.58
CA SER A 156 3.02 1.73 -17.96
C SER A 156 3.74 0.40 -18.28
N GLU A 157 4.19 -0.31 -17.26
CA GLU A 157 4.93 -1.58 -17.38
C GLU A 157 4.03 -2.79 -17.15
N ILE A 158 2.72 -2.60 -16.96
CA ILE A 158 1.77 -3.67 -16.62
C ILE A 158 1.75 -4.80 -17.66
N ASP A 159 2.13 -4.52 -18.90
CA ASP A 159 2.16 -5.48 -20.00
C ASP A 159 3.49 -6.22 -20.17
N ASP A 160 4.53 -5.83 -19.44
CA ASP A 160 5.82 -6.51 -19.48
C ASP A 160 5.70 -7.93 -18.89
N LEU A 161 6.16 -8.91 -19.67
CA LEU A 161 6.10 -10.32 -19.34
C LEU A 161 6.92 -10.68 -18.10
N GLN A 162 7.94 -9.87 -17.76
CA GLN A 162 8.81 -10.16 -16.62
C GLN A 162 8.10 -10.11 -15.27
N TYR A 163 6.99 -9.37 -15.17
CA TYR A 163 6.26 -9.18 -13.91
C TYR A 163 5.11 -10.18 -13.69
N ASP A 164 4.84 -11.06 -14.68
CA ASP A 164 3.81 -12.10 -14.61
C ASP A 164 2.44 -11.61 -14.08
N ILE A 165 2.00 -10.44 -14.56
CA ILE A 165 0.73 -9.86 -14.14
C ILE A 165 -0.42 -10.60 -14.82
N SER A 166 -1.36 -11.11 -14.03
CA SER A 166 -2.51 -11.85 -14.53
C SER A 166 -3.39 -11.00 -15.46
N ASN A 167 -4.01 -11.65 -16.46
CA ASN A 167 -4.93 -10.97 -17.38
C ASN A 167 -6.12 -10.30 -16.68
N SER A 168 -6.63 -10.90 -15.59
CA SER A 168 -7.70 -10.29 -14.80
C SER A 168 -7.25 -9.01 -14.09
N THR A 169 -6.03 -8.97 -13.55
CA THR A 169 -5.43 -7.76 -12.97
C THR A 169 -5.22 -6.68 -14.02
N LYS A 170 -4.73 -7.05 -15.21
CA LYS A 170 -4.58 -6.13 -16.36
C LYS A 170 -5.93 -5.53 -16.75
N GLN A 171 -6.95 -6.37 -16.91
CA GLN A 171 -8.30 -5.94 -17.28
C GLN A 171 -8.92 -5.04 -16.20
N PHE A 172 -8.75 -5.36 -14.92
CA PHE A 172 -9.24 -4.54 -13.83
C PHE A 172 -8.61 -3.14 -13.85
N ASN A 173 -7.28 -3.04 -13.93
CA ASN A 173 -6.58 -1.76 -14.00
C ASN A 173 -6.98 -0.95 -15.23
N ARG A 174 -7.04 -1.58 -16.42
CA ARG A 174 -7.55 -0.93 -17.64
C ARG A 174 -8.97 -0.43 -17.45
N SER A 175 -9.87 -1.22 -16.86
CA SER A 175 -11.23 -0.78 -16.59
C SER A 175 -11.33 0.40 -15.61
N PHE A 176 -10.31 0.57 -14.76
CA PHE A 176 -10.21 1.65 -13.79
C PHE A 176 -9.66 2.93 -14.44
N TYR A 177 -8.62 2.83 -15.26
CA TYR A 177 -7.97 3.98 -15.91
C TYR A 177 -8.57 4.38 -17.26
N ASP A 178 -8.98 3.44 -18.10
CA ASP A 178 -9.50 3.70 -19.46
C ASP A 178 -10.91 4.31 -19.45
N ARG A 179 -11.59 4.32 -18.29
CA ARG A 179 -12.84 5.07 -18.09
C ARG A 179 -12.64 6.57 -17.94
N LEU A 180 -11.42 7.10 -18.11
CA LEU A 180 -11.15 8.54 -18.25
C LEU A 180 -11.19 8.98 -19.72
N GLY A 181 -12.32 8.70 -20.39
CA GLY A 181 -12.58 9.09 -21.77
C GLY A 181 -14.05 8.99 -22.19
N GLY A 182 -15.00 9.04 -21.26
CA GLY A 182 -16.43 9.02 -21.57
C GLY A 182 -17.20 9.86 -20.56
N GLU A 183 -17.88 10.87 -21.11
CA GLU A 183 -18.77 11.86 -20.49
C GLU A 183 -19.76 11.29 -19.46
#